data_AF-B9RL09-F1
#
_entry.id   AF-B9RL09-F1
#
_cell.length_a   1.000
_cell.length_b   1.000
_cell.length_c   1.000
_cell.angle_alpha   90.00
_cell.angle_beta   90.00
_cell.angle_gamma   90.00
#
_symmetry.space_group_name_H-M   'P 1'
#
loop_
_entity.id
_entity.type
_entity.pdbx_description
1 polymer ?
#
loop_
_entity_poly.entity_id
_entity_poly.type
_entity_poly.pdbx_seq_one_letter_code
_entity_poly.pdbx_strand_id
1 'polypeptide(L)'
;MALRFPRFSQGLAQDPTTRRIWFGIATAHHFESHDDITEERLYQNIFASHFGQLAIIFMWTSGNLFHVALQGNFEAWVQDPLNIRPIAHAIWDPHFGQPAVEAFTRGVRLAQ
;
A
#
# COMPACT_ATOMS: atom_id res chain seq x y z
N MET A 1 -34.23 3.08 9.76
CA MET A 1 -33.36 4.06 9.07
C MET A 1 -32.10 3.31 8.63
N ALA A 2 -31.88 3.15 7.33
CA ALA A 2 -30.69 2.46 6.82
C ALA A 2 -29.44 3.36 6.97
N LEU A 3 -28.30 2.78 7.29
CA LEU A 3 -27.04 3.52 7.43
C LEU A 3 -26.41 3.77 6.06
N ARG A 4 -25.53 4.78 5.94
CA ARG A 4 -24.89 5.13 4.65
C ARG A 4 -23.92 4.08 4.09
N PHE A 5 -23.39 3.19 4.93
CA PHE A 5 -22.43 2.16 4.55
C PHE A 5 -22.96 0.75 4.87
N PRO A 6 -22.77 -0.24 3.99
CA PRO A 6 -22.23 -0.13 2.63
C PRO A 6 -23.26 0.45 1.63
N ARG A 7 -22.83 1.37 0.76
CA ARG A 7 -23.73 1.98 -0.26
C ARG A 7 -24.26 0.96 -1.28
N PHE A 8 -23.47 -0.06 -1.54
CA PHE A 8 -23.70 -1.05 -2.59
C PHE A 8 -24.58 -2.24 -2.16
N SER A 9 -25.03 -2.28 -0.89
CA SER A 9 -25.95 -3.32 -0.40
C SER A 9 -26.88 -2.75 0.68
N GLN A 10 -28.14 -2.53 0.32
CA GLN A 10 -29.20 -2.07 1.23
C GLN A 10 -29.49 -3.08 2.32
N GLY A 11 -29.47 -4.38 1.98
CA GLY A 11 -29.65 -5.46 2.95
C GLY A 11 -28.60 -5.43 4.06
N LEU A 12 -27.33 -5.23 3.70
CA LEU A 12 -26.26 -5.05 4.69
C LEU A 12 -26.36 -3.69 5.40
N ALA A 13 -26.71 -2.62 4.70
CA ALA A 13 -26.84 -1.28 5.28
C ALA A 13 -27.91 -1.17 6.37
N GLN A 14 -28.90 -2.07 6.36
CA GLN A 14 -29.96 -2.16 7.37
C GLN A 14 -29.56 -3.02 8.58
N ASP A 15 -28.47 -3.78 8.51
CA ASP A 15 -28.01 -4.61 9.61
C ASP A 15 -27.54 -3.71 10.79
N PRO A 16 -28.18 -3.81 11.97
CA PRO A 16 -27.88 -2.93 13.09
C PRO A 16 -26.61 -3.33 13.86
N THR A 17 -26.00 -4.46 13.53
CA THR A 17 -24.86 -5.02 14.25
C THR A 17 -23.53 -4.61 13.63
N THR A 18 -22.42 -4.95 14.30
CA THR A 18 -21.07 -4.79 13.76
C THR A 18 -20.80 -5.69 12.55
N ARG A 19 -21.61 -6.74 12.31
CA ARG A 19 -21.52 -7.62 11.14
C ARG A 19 -21.56 -6.82 9.84
N ARG A 20 -22.38 -5.76 9.79
CA ARG A 20 -22.47 -4.82 8.66
C ARG A 20 -21.11 -4.29 8.22
N ILE A 21 -20.26 -3.89 9.17
CA ILE A 21 -18.96 -3.28 8.87
C ILE A 21 -18.04 -4.34 8.25
N TRP A 22 -17.95 -5.50 8.90
CA TRP A 22 -17.09 -6.59 8.45
C TRP A 22 -17.49 -7.11 7.07
N PHE A 23 -18.77 -7.39 6.87
CA PHE A 23 -19.26 -7.87 5.57
C PHE A 23 -19.18 -6.78 4.51
N GLY A 24 -19.43 -5.52 4.85
CA GLY A 24 -19.25 -4.40 3.92
C GLY A 24 -17.81 -4.24 3.44
N ILE A 25 -16.80 -4.58 4.24
CA ILE A 25 -15.40 -4.60 3.77
C ILE A 25 -15.15 -5.87 2.94
N ALA A 26 -15.60 -7.03 3.43
CA ALA A 26 -15.35 -8.32 2.80
C ALA A 26 -15.97 -8.46 1.40
N THR A 27 -17.10 -7.80 1.13
CA THR A 27 -17.81 -7.88 -0.16
C THR A 27 -17.63 -6.65 -1.04
N ALA A 28 -16.76 -5.70 -0.66
CA ALA A 28 -16.57 -4.45 -1.39
C ALA A 28 -16.13 -4.66 -2.86
N HIS A 29 -15.36 -5.71 -3.15
CA HIS A 29 -14.88 -6.05 -4.49
C HIS A 29 -15.65 -7.20 -5.15
N HIS A 30 -16.69 -7.74 -4.50
CA HIS A 30 -17.58 -8.73 -5.11
C HIS A 30 -18.71 -8.01 -5.86
N PHE A 31 -18.35 -7.33 -6.96
CA PHE A 31 -19.25 -6.43 -7.68
C PHE A 31 -20.52 -7.10 -8.21
N GLU A 32 -20.46 -8.40 -8.53
CA GLU A 32 -21.61 -9.17 -9.00
C GLU A 32 -22.74 -9.27 -7.97
N SER A 33 -22.43 -9.17 -6.66
CA SER A 33 -23.44 -9.20 -5.60
C SER A 33 -23.91 -7.82 -5.17
N HIS A 34 -23.51 -6.75 -5.86
CA HIS A 34 -23.94 -5.39 -5.53
C HIS A 34 -25.36 -5.16 -6.05
N ASP A 35 -26.14 -4.42 -5.28
CA ASP A 35 -27.53 -4.10 -5.65
C ASP A 35 -27.55 -3.36 -7.01
N ASP A 36 -28.50 -3.72 -7.88
CA ASP A 36 -28.74 -3.11 -9.19
C ASP A 36 -27.53 -3.10 -10.16
N ILE A 37 -26.60 -4.05 -10.04
CA ILE A 37 -25.48 -4.18 -10.97
C ILE A 37 -25.93 -4.77 -12.32
N THR A 38 -25.51 -4.12 -13.42
CA THR A 38 -25.66 -4.66 -14.79
C THR A 38 -24.32 -5.20 -15.29
N GLU A 39 -24.35 -6.08 -16.28
CA GLU A 39 -23.13 -6.64 -16.88
C GLU A 39 -22.20 -5.56 -17.45
N GLU A 40 -22.76 -4.58 -18.17
CA GLU A 40 -21.99 -3.44 -18.69
C GLU A 40 -21.28 -2.67 -17.56
N ARG A 41 -21.99 -2.35 -16.48
CA ARG A 41 -21.44 -1.61 -15.35
C ARG A 41 -20.42 -2.42 -14.56
N LEU A 42 -20.63 -3.73 -14.44
CA LEU A 42 -19.68 -4.66 -13.85
C LEU A 42 -18.33 -4.58 -14.59
N TYR A 43 -18.34 -4.72 -15.91
CA TYR A 43 -17.12 -4.65 -16.71
C TYR A 43 -16.47 -3.25 -16.69
N GLN A 44 -17.25 -2.17 -16.71
CA GLN A 44 -16.72 -0.80 -16.57
C GLN A 44 -16.02 -0.59 -15.22
N ASN A 45 -16.62 -1.08 -14.13
CA ASN A 45 -16.01 -1.02 -12.80
C ASN A 45 -14.71 -1.82 -12.75
N ILE A 46 -14.70 -3.06 -13.24
CA ILE A 46 -13.50 -3.92 -13.31
C ILE A 46 -12.40 -3.25 -14.14
N PHE A 47 -12.75 -2.70 -15.29
CA PHE A 47 -11.81 -2.00 -16.16
C PHE A 47 -11.16 -0.80 -15.45
N ALA A 48 -11.97 0.05 -14.81
CA ALA A 48 -11.45 1.18 -14.03
C ALA A 48 -10.60 0.72 -12.84
N SER A 49 -10.97 -0.37 -12.16
CA SER A 49 -10.18 -0.98 -11.09
C SER A 49 -8.81 -1.46 -11.58
N HIS A 50 -8.70 -2.02 -12.79
CA HIS A 50 -7.40 -2.38 -13.36
C HIS A 50 -6.48 -1.17 -13.54
N PHE A 51 -7.01 -0.04 -14.04
CA PHE A 51 -6.21 1.20 -14.13
C PHE A 51 -5.77 1.71 -12.77
N GLY A 52 -6.65 1.64 -11.76
CA GLY A 52 -6.29 1.95 -10.38
C GLY A 52 -5.15 1.05 -9.87
N GLN A 53 -5.24 -0.25 -10.12
CA GLN A 53 -4.21 -1.22 -9.71
C GLN A 53 -2.88 -0.96 -10.42
N LEU A 54 -2.89 -0.70 -11.73
CA LEU A 54 -1.69 -0.35 -12.49
C LEU A 54 -1.04 0.94 -11.96
N ALA A 55 -1.84 1.96 -11.65
CA ALA A 55 -1.34 3.19 -11.07
C ALA A 55 -0.66 2.97 -9.70
N ILE A 56 -1.23 2.11 -8.85
CA ILE A 56 -0.62 1.73 -7.56
C ILE A 56 0.73 1.03 -7.78
N ILE A 57 0.83 0.12 -8.75
CA ILE A 57 2.09 -0.58 -9.08
C ILE A 57 3.15 0.42 -9.57
N PHE A 58 2.80 1.35 -10.46
CA PHE A 58 3.73 2.36 -10.95
C PHE A 58 4.14 3.33 -9.83
N MET A 59 3.22 3.73 -8.96
CA MET A 59 3.53 4.57 -7.81
C MET A 59 4.47 3.85 -6.83
N TRP A 60 4.22 2.57 -6.54
CA TRP A 60 5.10 1.76 -5.70
C TRP A 60 6.50 1.63 -6.30
N THR A 61 6.60 1.33 -7.60
CA THR A 61 7.89 1.22 -8.31
C THR A 61 8.63 2.56 -8.28
N SER A 62 7.93 3.66 -8.54
CA SER A 62 8.46 5.02 -8.44
C SER A 62 8.98 5.34 -7.03
N GLY A 63 8.23 4.96 -5.99
CA GLY A 63 8.65 5.13 -4.60
C GLY A 63 9.95 4.38 -4.27
N ASN A 64 10.10 3.13 -4.74
CA ASN A 64 11.34 2.38 -4.57
C ASN A 64 12.53 3.08 -5.24
N LEU A 65 12.36 3.53 -6.49
CA LEU A 65 13.42 4.27 -7.20
C LEU A 65 13.76 5.59 -6.50
N PHE A 66 12.75 6.33 -6.07
CA PHE A 66 12.91 7.62 -5.41
C PHE A 66 13.68 7.49 -4.09
N HIS A 67 13.32 6.53 -3.24
CA HIS A 67 13.99 6.33 -1.96
C HIS A 67 15.45 5.88 -2.14
N VAL A 68 15.73 4.97 -3.07
CA VAL A 68 17.11 4.53 -3.37
C VAL A 68 17.95 5.66 -3.95
N ALA A 69 17.39 6.46 -4.87
CA ALA A 69 18.10 7.58 -5.48
C ALA A 69 18.40 8.72 -4.49
N LEU A 70 17.47 9.00 -3.56
CA LEU A 70 17.61 10.11 -2.62
C LEU A 70 18.41 9.75 -1.36
N GLN A 71 18.19 8.55 -0.80
CA GLN A 71 18.67 8.16 0.52
C GLN A 71 19.54 6.89 0.49
N GLY A 72 19.59 6.20 -0.64
CA GLY A 72 20.35 4.97 -0.81
C GLY A 72 21.84 5.21 -1.06
N ASN A 73 22.57 4.12 -1.24
CA ASN A 73 24.00 4.08 -1.55
C ASN A 73 24.27 3.39 -2.90
N PHE A 74 23.37 3.54 -3.87
CA PHE A 74 23.40 2.79 -5.12
C PHE A 74 24.73 2.96 -5.89
N GLU A 75 25.26 4.18 -5.96
CA GLU A 75 26.55 4.44 -6.62
C GLU A 75 27.72 3.68 -5.98
N ALA A 76 27.78 3.68 -4.65
CA ALA A 76 28.81 2.92 -3.92
C ALA A 76 28.58 1.40 -4.07
N TRP A 77 27.34 0.95 -3.94
CA TRP A 77 26.98 -0.46 -4.08
C TRP A 77 27.36 -1.05 -5.45
N VAL A 78 27.19 -0.28 -6.53
CA VAL A 78 27.58 -0.73 -7.89
C VAL A 78 29.10 -0.95 -8.01
N GLN A 79 29.93 -0.24 -7.23
CA GLN A 79 31.40 -0.43 -7.24
C GLN A 79 31.85 -1.69 -6.49
N ASP A 80 31.16 -2.08 -5.41
CA ASP A 80 31.45 -3.32 -4.66
C ASP A 80 30.16 -3.98 -4.13
N PRO A 81 29.42 -4.69 -5.01
CA PRO A 81 28.12 -5.25 -4.65
C PRO A 81 28.21 -6.48 -3.74
N LEU A 82 29.42 -7.05 -3.54
CA LEU A 82 29.62 -8.23 -2.70
C LEU A 82 29.84 -7.87 -1.23
N ASN A 83 30.47 -6.72 -0.95
CA ASN A 83 30.77 -6.31 0.43
C ASN A 83 29.90 -5.14 0.91
N ILE A 84 29.43 -4.27 0.01
CA ILE A 84 28.54 -3.16 0.36
C ILE A 84 27.11 -3.68 0.42
N ARG A 85 26.41 -3.39 1.53
CA ARG A 85 25.00 -3.72 1.67
C ARG A 85 24.14 -2.60 1.07
N PRO A 86 23.13 -2.91 0.25
CA PRO A 86 22.25 -1.90 -0.31
C PRO A 86 21.37 -1.25 0.78
N ILE A 87 21.20 0.06 0.70
CA ILE A 87 20.31 0.84 1.58
C ILE A 87 18.97 1.05 0.87
N ALA A 88 17.87 0.77 1.58
CA ALA A 88 16.51 0.98 1.07
C ALA A 88 16.04 2.44 1.20
N HIS A 89 15.88 2.93 2.43
CA HIS A 89 15.49 4.31 2.74
C HIS A 89 15.98 4.67 4.15
N ALA A 90 15.95 5.97 4.49
CA ALA A 90 16.28 6.42 5.83
C ALA A 90 15.19 6.04 6.85
N ILE A 91 15.59 5.81 8.09
CA ILE A 91 14.67 5.59 9.22
C ILE A 91 14.46 6.94 9.92
N TRP A 92 13.20 7.30 10.14
CA TRP A 92 12.82 8.45 10.96
C TRP A 92 11.79 8.00 12.00
N ASP A 93 12.25 7.67 13.20
CA ASP A 93 11.41 7.26 14.33
C ASP A 93 11.80 8.05 15.59
N PRO A 94 10.97 8.98 16.09
CA PRO A 94 11.26 9.77 17.28
C PRO A 94 11.28 8.95 18.58
N HIS A 95 10.80 7.70 18.56
CA HIS A 95 10.81 6.82 19.73
C HIS A 95 12.14 6.08 19.90
N PHE A 96 13.05 6.16 18.93
CA PHE A 96 14.34 5.47 19.02
C PHE A 96 15.23 6.12 20.09
N GLY A 97 15.62 5.32 21.08
CA GLY A 97 16.73 5.67 21.96
C GLY A 97 18.06 5.64 21.21
N GLN A 98 19.06 6.32 21.77
CA GLN A 98 20.40 6.44 21.19
C GLN A 98 21.03 5.08 20.75
N PRO A 99 20.93 3.98 21.53
CA PRO A 99 21.47 2.69 21.09
C PRO A 99 20.85 2.15 19.81
N ALA A 100 19.56 2.39 19.58
CA ALA A 100 18.87 1.97 18.36
C ALA A 100 19.36 2.78 17.16
N VAL A 101 19.46 4.11 17.30
CA VAL A 101 20.00 4.99 16.26
C VAL A 101 21.39 4.52 15.82
N GLU A 102 22.28 4.23 16.77
CA GLU A 102 23.64 3.75 16.47
C GLU A 102 23.64 2.38 15.77
N ALA A 103 22.76 1.47 16.18
CA ALA A 103 22.63 0.16 15.55
C ALA A 103 22.16 0.25 14.09
N PHE A 104 21.19 1.12 13.81
CA PHE A 104 20.62 1.29 12.45
C PHE A 104 21.43 2.21 11.53
N THR A 105 22.39 2.98 12.07
CA THR A 105 23.28 3.86 11.25
C THR A 105 24.45 3.10 10.59
N ARG A 106 24.64 1.81 10.87
CA ARG A 106 25.81 1.04 10.43
C ARG A 106 26.00 0.93 8.91
N GLY A 107 24.93 1.01 8.12
CA GLY A 107 25.01 0.97 6.65
C GLY A 107 25.70 2.19 6.03
N VAL A 108 25.67 3.34 6.71
CA VAL A 108 26.26 4.61 6.22
C VAL A 108 27.79 4.64 6.44
N ARG A 109 28.29 3.94 7.46
CA ARG A 109 29.71 4.00 7.88
C ARG A 109 30.67 3.09 7.10
N LEU A 110 30.15 2.14 6.31
CA LEU A 110 30.95 1.18 5.53
C LEU A 110 31.07 1.57 4.04
N ALA A 111 30.47 2.70 3.65
CA ALA A 111 30.48 3.23 2.28
C ALA A 111 31.34 4.50 2.12
N GLN A 112 32.11 4.86 3.15
CA GLN A 112 33.16 5.89 3.14
C GLN A 112 34.53 5.22 3.29
#